data_AF-A0A376L4F0-F1
#
_entry.id   AF-A0A376L4F0-F1
#
_cell.length_a   1.000
_cell.length_b   1.000
_cell.length_c   1.000
_cell.angle_alpha   90.00
_cell.angle_beta   90.00
_cell.angle_gamma   90.00
#
_symmetry.space_group_name_H-M   'P 1'
#
loop_
_entity.id
_entity.type
_entity.pdbx_description
1 polymer ?
#
loop_
_entity_poly.entity_id
_entity_poly.type
_entity_poly.pdbx_seq_one_letter_code
_entity_poly.pdbx_strand_id
1 'polypeptide(L)'
;MPKYRSATTTHGRNMAGARALWRATGMTDADFGKPIIAVVNSFTQFVPGHVHLRDLGKLVAEQIEAAGGVAKEFNTIAVDDGIAMGHGGMLYSLPSRELIADSVEYMVNAHCADAMVCISNCDKITPGMLMASLRLNIPVIFVSGGPMEAGKTKLPIRSSSSIWLMR
;
A
#
# COMPACT_ATOMS: atom_id res chain seq x y z
N MET A 1 -21.09 -4.47 -19.61
CA MET A 1 -19.89 -4.07 -18.84
C MET A 1 -18.89 -5.22 -18.84
N PRO A 2 -17.57 -4.95 -18.79
CA PRO A 2 -16.55 -5.98 -18.64
C PRO A 2 -16.79 -6.82 -17.39
N LYS A 3 -16.42 -8.10 -17.42
CA LYS A 3 -16.47 -8.97 -16.25
C LYS A 3 -15.32 -8.62 -15.30
N TYR A 4 -15.65 -8.28 -14.05
CA TYR A 4 -14.68 -8.03 -12.99
C TYR A 4 -13.89 -9.29 -12.62
N ARG A 5 -12.60 -9.14 -12.26
CA ARG A 5 -11.72 -10.21 -11.77
C ARG A 5 -12.27 -10.79 -10.46
N SER A 6 -12.79 -9.93 -9.60
CA SER A 6 -13.38 -10.29 -8.30
C SER A 6 -14.60 -11.19 -8.41
N ALA A 7 -15.24 -11.25 -9.59
CA ALA A 7 -16.30 -12.20 -9.87
C ALA A 7 -15.86 -13.66 -9.62
N THR A 8 -14.56 -13.95 -9.77
CA THR A 8 -13.98 -15.27 -9.51
C THR A 8 -14.15 -15.69 -8.05
N THR A 9 -14.08 -14.79 -7.08
CA THR A 9 -14.19 -15.12 -5.64
C THR A 9 -15.55 -14.78 -5.04
N THR A 10 -16.35 -13.99 -5.75
CA THR A 10 -17.66 -13.51 -5.26
C THR A 10 -18.85 -14.23 -5.92
N HIS A 11 -18.73 -14.77 -7.14
CA HIS A 11 -19.87 -15.34 -7.87
C HIS A 11 -19.84 -16.88 -7.97
N GLY A 12 -21.01 -17.46 -8.22
CA GLY A 12 -21.18 -18.89 -8.48
C GLY A 12 -21.33 -19.75 -7.23
N ARG A 13 -21.88 -20.95 -7.42
CA ARG A 13 -22.16 -21.89 -6.33
C ARG A 13 -20.88 -22.36 -5.62
N ASN A 14 -19.83 -22.62 -6.38
CA ASN A 14 -18.56 -23.17 -5.87
C ASN A 14 -17.83 -22.19 -4.93
N MET A 15 -18.07 -20.88 -5.06
CA MET A 15 -17.41 -19.84 -4.25
C MET A 15 -18.25 -19.40 -3.05
N ALA A 16 -19.17 -20.24 -2.59
CA ALA A 16 -19.95 -19.95 -1.38
C ALA A 16 -19.08 -19.79 -0.13
N GLY A 17 -18.01 -20.59 0.01
CA GLY A 17 -17.05 -20.46 1.12
C GLY A 17 -16.29 -19.13 1.07
N ALA A 18 -15.79 -18.74 -0.11
CA ALA A 18 -15.14 -17.44 -0.29
C ALA A 18 -16.07 -16.27 0.06
N ARG A 19 -17.35 -16.32 -0.36
CA ARG A 19 -18.34 -15.31 0.04
C ARG A 19 -18.55 -15.25 1.56
N ALA A 20 -18.58 -16.39 2.25
CA ALA A 20 -18.70 -16.40 3.71
C ALA A 20 -17.51 -15.71 4.39
N LEU A 21 -16.29 -15.92 3.89
CA LEU A 21 -15.10 -15.22 4.38
C LEU A 21 -15.16 -13.72 4.05
N TRP A 22 -15.59 -13.35 2.85
CA TRP A 22 -15.81 -11.94 2.50
C TRP A 22 -16.80 -11.24 3.44
N ARG A 23 -17.88 -11.92 3.84
CA ARG A 23 -18.81 -11.42 4.86
C ARG A 23 -18.16 -11.24 6.22
N ALA A 24 -17.29 -12.15 6.63
CA ALA A 24 -16.53 -12.02 7.87
C ALA A 24 -15.61 -10.79 7.85
N THR A 25 -15.16 -10.33 6.67
CA THR A 25 -14.43 -9.05 6.51
C THR A 25 -15.32 -7.81 6.47
N GLY A 26 -16.63 -7.94 6.71
CA GLY A 26 -17.60 -6.86 6.74
C GLY A 26 -18.36 -6.60 5.44
N MET A 27 -18.20 -7.42 4.39
CA MET A 27 -18.99 -7.24 3.15
C MET A 27 -20.45 -7.67 3.34
N THR A 28 -21.37 -6.86 2.81
CA THR A 28 -22.80 -7.13 2.80
C THR A 28 -23.26 -7.77 1.48
N ASP A 29 -24.53 -8.15 1.39
CA ASP A 29 -25.13 -8.70 0.16
C ASP A 29 -25.11 -7.69 -0.98
N ALA A 30 -25.27 -6.39 -0.66
CA ALA A 30 -25.25 -5.31 -1.61
C ALA A 30 -23.85 -5.03 -2.19
N ASP A 31 -22.80 -5.55 -1.55
CA ASP A 31 -21.41 -5.35 -2.00
C ASP A 31 -20.98 -6.36 -3.05
N PHE A 32 -21.67 -7.49 -3.16
CA PHE A 32 -21.38 -8.45 -4.21
C PHE A 32 -21.86 -7.94 -5.57
N GLY A 33 -20.91 -7.81 -6.50
CA GLY A 33 -21.12 -7.21 -7.82
C GLY A 33 -20.46 -5.84 -7.98
N LYS A 34 -20.07 -5.19 -6.88
CA LYS A 34 -19.22 -4.00 -6.90
C LYS A 34 -17.76 -4.39 -7.18
N PRO A 35 -16.94 -3.49 -7.77
CA PRO A 35 -15.52 -3.74 -7.94
C PRO A 35 -14.80 -3.74 -6.58
N ILE A 36 -13.91 -4.72 -6.38
CA ILE A 36 -13.03 -4.79 -5.20
C ILE A 36 -11.73 -4.08 -5.54
N ILE A 37 -11.43 -3.01 -4.80
CA ILE A 37 -10.22 -2.21 -4.96
C ILE A 37 -9.28 -2.48 -3.79
N ALA A 38 -8.09 -2.96 -4.11
CA ALA A 38 -7.06 -3.20 -3.10
C ALA A 38 -6.35 -1.88 -2.76
N VAL A 39 -6.30 -1.53 -1.48
CA VAL A 39 -5.50 -0.39 -1.00
C VAL A 39 -4.17 -0.96 -0.51
N VAL A 40 -3.12 -0.73 -1.31
CA VAL A 40 -1.77 -1.24 -1.04
C VAL A 40 -1.03 -0.19 -0.23
N ASN A 41 -0.88 -0.43 1.07
CA ASN A 41 -0.22 0.49 1.98
C ASN A 41 1.17 -0.02 2.39
N SER A 42 2.08 0.89 2.68
CA SER A 42 3.43 0.60 3.20
C SER A 42 3.62 1.13 4.62
N PHE A 43 2.51 1.28 5.36
CA PHE A 43 2.52 1.74 6.74
C PHE A 43 3.38 0.83 7.62
N THR A 44 4.28 1.45 8.38
CA THR A 44 5.06 0.81 9.42
C THR A 44 5.51 1.83 10.43
N GLN A 45 5.74 1.39 11.67
CA GLN A 45 6.29 2.22 12.73
C GLN A 45 7.82 2.27 12.70
N PHE A 46 8.47 1.43 11.89
CA PHE A 46 9.93 1.42 11.74
C PHE A 46 10.45 2.56 10.87
N VAL A 47 9.64 3.04 9.91
CA VAL A 47 10.02 4.11 8.98
C VAL A 47 9.22 5.35 9.33
N PRO A 48 9.86 6.43 9.80
CA PRO A 48 9.11 7.58 10.31
C PRO A 48 8.23 8.24 9.24
N GLY A 49 8.70 8.32 8.00
CA GLY A 49 7.93 8.83 6.86
C GLY A 49 6.77 7.94 6.38
N HIS A 50 6.50 6.83 7.09
CA HIS A 50 5.42 5.90 6.78
C HIS A 50 4.33 5.84 7.86
N VAL A 51 4.53 6.47 9.02
CA VAL A 51 3.61 6.38 10.16
C VAL A 51 2.25 7.00 9.84
N HIS A 52 2.24 8.14 9.13
CA HIS A 52 1.02 8.84 8.74
C HIS A 52 0.24 8.13 7.63
N LEU A 53 0.83 7.14 6.97
CA LEU A 53 0.17 6.41 5.88
C LEU A 53 -1.00 5.57 6.38
N ARG A 54 -1.06 5.23 7.68
CA ARG A 54 -2.23 4.56 8.26
C ARG A 54 -3.49 5.38 8.08
N ASP A 55 -3.41 6.68 8.37
CA ASP A 55 -4.55 7.57 8.31
C ASP A 55 -4.91 7.90 6.85
N LEU A 56 -3.89 7.97 5.97
CA LEU A 56 -4.09 8.11 4.52
C LEU A 56 -4.74 6.86 3.90
N GLY A 57 -4.34 5.65 4.31
CA GLY A 57 -4.93 4.38 3.86
C GLY A 57 -6.42 4.31 4.19
N LYS A 58 -6.78 4.69 5.42
CA LYS A 58 -8.17 4.80 5.85
C LYS A 58 -8.95 5.82 5.00
N LEU A 59 -8.40 7.01 4.77
CA LEU A 59 -9.03 8.03 3.93
C LEU A 59 -9.30 7.50 2.50
N VAL A 60 -8.31 6.84 1.89
CA VAL A 60 -8.44 6.25 0.55
C VAL A 60 -9.53 5.20 0.53
N ALA A 61 -9.59 4.32 1.54
CA ALA A 61 -10.63 3.31 1.65
C ALA A 61 -12.04 3.93 1.74
N GLU A 62 -12.22 4.95 2.57
CA GLU A 62 -13.50 5.68 2.71
C GLU A 62 -13.94 6.31 1.38
N GLN A 63 -13.02 6.90 0.62
CA GLN A 63 -13.34 7.50 -0.69
C GLN A 63 -13.72 6.45 -1.75
N ILE A 64 -13.08 5.28 -1.73
CA ILE A 64 -13.44 4.16 -2.61
C ILE A 64 -14.87 3.68 -2.31
N GLU A 65 -15.21 3.53 -1.02
CA GLU A 65 -16.55 3.11 -0.59
C GLU A 65 -17.61 4.15 -0.96
N ALA A 66 -17.31 5.44 -0.78
CA ALA A 66 -18.19 6.54 -1.21
C ALA A 66 -18.42 6.57 -2.73
N ALA A 67 -17.43 6.16 -3.53
CA ALA A 67 -17.54 6.02 -4.98
C ALA A 67 -18.28 4.73 -5.42
N GLY A 68 -18.73 3.89 -4.47
CA GLY A 68 -19.47 2.66 -4.76
C GLY A 68 -18.59 1.44 -5.03
N GLY A 69 -17.30 1.49 -4.70
CA GLY A 69 -16.41 0.33 -4.69
C GLY A 69 -16.36 -0.36 -3.33
N VAL A 70 -15.65 -1.49 -3.26
CA VAL A 70 -15.33 -2.16 -1.99
C VAL A 70 -13.83 -2.03 -1.75
N ALA A 71 -13.44 -1.31 -0.70
CA ALA A 71 -12.05 -1.16 -0.34
C ALA A 71 -11.57 -2.32 0.54
N LYS A 72 -10.39 -2.86 0.23
CA LYS A 72 -9.68 -3.80 1.11
C LYS A 72 -8.22 -3.41 1.21
N GLU A 73 -7.84 -2.93 2.39
CA GLU A 73 -6.48 -2.49 2.69
C GLU A 73 -5.61 -3.67 3.13
N PHE A 74 -4.38 -3.71 2.64
CA PHE A 74 -3.32 -4.55 3.18
C PHE A 74 -1.99 -3.82 3.16
N ASN A 75 -1.06 -4.31 3.98
CA ASN A 75 0.26 -3.72 4.11
C ASN A 75 1.34 -4.58 3.44
N THR A 76 2.32 -3.91 2.82
CA THR A 76 3.60 -4.50 2.41
C THR A 76 4.73 -4.03 3.35
N ILE A 77 5.89 -4.67 3.23
CA ILE A 77 7.07 -4.33 4.03
C ILE A 77 7.67 -2.98 3.61
N ALA A 78 8.38 -2.34 4.53
CA ALA A 78 9.13 -1.12 4.28
C ALA A 78 10.42 -1.14 5.09
N VAL A 79 11.53 -0.78 4.43
CA VAL A 79 12.87 -0.67 5.03
C VAL A 79 13.30 0.80 4.97
N ASP A 80 13.80 1.33 6.08
CA ASP A 80 14.35 2.68 6.15
C ASP A 80 15.85 2.66 5.84
N ASP A 81 16.22 3.12 4.65
CA ASP A 81 17.62 3.25 4.24
C ASP A 81 18.39 4.17 5.20
N GLY A 82 17.77 5.24 5.72
CA GLY A 82 18.41 6.17 6.65
C GLY A 82 18.83 5.51 7.96
N ILE A 83 18.03 4.56 8.46
CA ILE A 83 18.36 3.78 9.67
C ILE A 83 19.35 2.66 9.32
N ALA A 84 19.18 1.97 8.19
CA ALA A 84 20.01 0.83 7.80
C ALA A 84 21.41 1.21 7.31
N MET A 85 21.66 2.51 7.05
CA MET A 85 22.95 3.03 6.61
C MET A 85 24.07 2.75 7.62
N GLY A 86 25.22 2.28 7.12
CA GLY A 86 26.44 2.13 7.92
C GLY A 86 26.58 0.80 8.67
N HIS A 87 25.67 -0.15 8.48
CA HIS A 87 25.80 -1.51 9.02
C HIS A 87 25.23 -2.57 8.06
N GLY A 88 25.29 -3.85 8.46
CA GLY A 88 24.85 -4.98 7.63
C GLY A 88 23.35 -4.98 7.24
N GLY A 89 22.55 -4.09 7.82
CA GLY A 89 21.14 -3.92 7.45
C GLY A 89 20.96 -3.41 6.02
N MET A 90 21.91 -2.63 5.50
CA MET A 90 21.85 -2.09 4.14
C MET A 90 21.82 -3.19 3.06
N LEU A 91 22.32 -4.39 3.36
CA LEU A 91 22.24 -5.54 2.45
C LEU A 91 20.79 -5.97 2.15
N TYR A 92 19.83 -5.59 2.98
CA TYR A 92 18.41 -5.90 2.82
C TYR A 92 17.60 -4.79 2.13
N SER A 93 18.20 -3.60 1.90
CA SER A 93 17.51 -2.46 1.28
C SER A 93 17.07 -2.75 -0.15
N LEU A 94 18.03 -2.92 -1.08
CA LEU A 94 17.70 -3.11 -2.49
C LEU A 94 16.87 -4.39 -2.77
N PRO A 95 17.17 -5.55 -2.14
CA PRO A 95 16.36 -6.75 -2.32
C PRO A 95 14.90 -6.60 -1.86
N SER A 96 14.62 -5.69 -0.90
CA SER A 96 13.24 -5.45 -0.44
C SER A 96 12.30 -5.00 -1.57
N ARG A 97 12.82 -4.35 -2.62
CA ARG A 97 12.04 -3.94 -3.79
C ARG A 97 11.32 -5.12 -4.44
N GLU A 98 12.02 -6.24 -4.63
CA GLU A 98 11.43 -7.43 -5.25
C GLU A 98 10.40 -8.08 -4.34
N LEU A 99 10.69 -8.16 -3.04
CA LEU A 99 9.74 -8.67 -2.04
C LEU A 99 8.46 -7.84 -2.00
N ILE A 100 8.57 -6.52 -2.12
CA ILE A 100 7.42 -5.63 -2.20
C ILE A 100 6.62 -5.93 -3.47
N ALA A 101 7.28 -6.01 -4.63
CA ALA A 101 6.61 -6.33 -5.88
C ALA A 101 5.85 -7.67 -5.80
N ASP A 102 6.52 -8.71 -5.32
CA ASP A 102 5.96 -10.06 -5.19
C ASP A 102 4.81 -10.11 -4.17
N SER A 103 4.95 -9.40 -3.04
CA SER A 103 3.90 -9.34 -2.01
C SER A 103 2.60 -8.74 -2.55
N VAL A 104 2.70 -7.66 -3.34
CA VAL A 104 1.54 -7.00 -3.94
C VAL A 104 0.94 -7.89 -5.02
N GLU A 105 1.77 -8.49 -5.86
CA GLU A 105 1.34 -9.42 -6.91
C GLU A 105 0.55 -10.60 -6.32
N TYR A 106 1.05 -11.20 -5.24
CA TYR A 106 0.42 -12.34 -4.58
C TYR A 106 -0.92 -11.96 -3.96
N MET A 107 -0.97 -10.84 -3.22
CA MET A 107 -2.20 -10.38 -2.58
C MET A 107 -3.30 -10.07 -3.59
N VAL A 108 -2.96 -9.37 -4.66
CA VAL A 108 -3.92 -8.96 -5.69
C VAL A 108 -4.41 -10.16 -6.50
N ASN A 109 -3.52 -11.05 -6.94
CA ASN A 109 -3.92 -12.23 -7.72
C ASN A 109 -4.72 -13.23 -6.87
N ALA A 110 -4.29 -13.51 -5.64
CA ALA A 110 -4.97 -14.48 -4.77
C ALA A 110 -6.41 -14.05 -4.44
N HIS A 111 -6.63 -12.76 -4.19
CA HIS A 111 -7.96 -12.22 -3.87
C HIS A 111 -8.74 -11.78 -5.12
N CYS A 112 -8.11 -11.85 -6.30
CA CYS A 112 -8.66 -11.44 -7.58
C CYS A 112 -9.20 -9.99 -7.56
N ALA A 113 -8.45 -9.06 -6.95
CA ALA A 113 -8.88 -7.66 -6.92
C ALA A 113 -8.96 -7.06 -8.34
N ASP A 114 -9.88 -6.11 -8.53
CA ASP A 114 -10.19 -5.55 -9.84
C ASP A 114 -9.28 -4.39 -10.22
N ALA A 115 -8.88 -3.62 -9.21
CA ALA A 115 -8.00 -2.47 -9.32
C ALA A 115 -7.21 -2.33 -8.01
N MET A 116 -6.19 -1.47 -8.01
CA MET A 116 -5.49 -1.13 -6.78
C MET A 116 -5.10 0.34 -6.69
N VAL A 117 -5.01 0.84 -5.45
CA VAL A 117 -4.45 2.14 -5.12
C VAL A 117 -3.18 1.89 -4.31
N CYS A 118 -2.05 2.33 -4.84
CA CYS A 118 -0.73 2.16 -4.23
C CYS A 118 -0.36 3.42 -3.45
N ILE A 119 -0.24 3.29 -2.13
CA ILE A 119 0.25 4.35 -1.24
C ILE A 119 1.73 4.10 -0.99
N SER A 120 2.57 4.71 -1.81
CA SER A 120 4.01 4.52 -1.78
C SER A 120 4.74 5.75 -1.24
N ASN A 121 5.77 5.49 -0.44
CA ASN A 121 6.76 6.46 -0.01
C ASN A 121 8.12 5.78 0.10
N CYS A 122 9.20 6.55 0.22
CA CYS A 122 10.57 6.05 0.29
C CYS A 122 11.07 5.35 -0.99
N ASP A 123 12.39 5.14 -1.04
CA ASP A 123 13.16 4.81 -2.25
C ASP A 123 12.74 3.49 -2.88
N LYS A 124 12.78 2.37 -2.13
CA LYS A 124 12.60 1.02 -2.71
C LYS A 124 11.15 0.58 -2.88
N ILE A 125 10.23 1.24 -2.18
CA ILE A 125 8.81 0.85 -2.14
C ILE A 125 8.07 1.36 -3.38
N THR A 126 8.32 2.60 -3.77
CA THR A 126 7.74 3.20 -4.98
C THR A 126 8.00 2.37 -6.25
N PRO A 127 9.25 2.00 -6.59
CA PRO A 127 9.52 1.14 -7.73
C PRO A 127 9.03 -0.30 -7.51
N GLY A 128 9.02 -0.83 -6.29
CA GLY A 128 8.47 -2.16 -6.00
C GLY A 128 6.96 -2.25 -6.32
N MET A 129 6.18 -1.28 -5.87
CA MET A 129 4.75 -1.18 -6.20
C MET A 129 4.52 -0.91 -7.70
N LEU A 130 5.39 -0.11 -8.34
CA LEU A 130 5.34 0.12 -9.78
C LEU A 130 5.60 -1.16 -10.57
N MET A 131 6.58 -1.97 -10.18
CA MET A 131 6.84 -3.27 -10.79
C MET A 131 5.63 -4.20 -10.67
N ALA A 132 5.01 -4.30 -9.49
CA ALA A 132 3.78 -5.07 -9.32
C ALA A 132 2.65 -4.57 -10.22
N SER A 133 2.48 -3.25 -10.35
CA SER A 133 1.44 -2.67 -11.20
C SER A 133 1.59 -3.06 -12.68
N LEU A 134 2.83 -3.06 -13.18
CA LEU A 134 3.13 -3.42 -14.56
C LEU A 134 2.96 -4.93 -14.79
N ARG A 135 3.35 -5.76 -13.82
CA ARG A 135 3.15 -7.23 -13.87
C ARG A 135 1.66 -7.61 -13.88
N LEU A 136 0.86 -6.97 -13.02
CA LEU A 136 -0.56 -7.28 -12.86
C LEU A 136 -1.44 -6.76 -14.00
N ASN A 137 -1.04 -5.65 -14.63
CA ASN A 137 -1.74 -5.01 -15.74
C ASN A 137 -3.25 -4.80 -15.47
N ILE A 138 -3.56 -4.27 -14.28
CA ILE A 138 -4.91 -3.83 -13.88
C ILE A 138 -4.94 -2.30 -13.73
N PRO A 139 -6.11 -1.66 -13.60
CA PRO A 139 -6.17 -0.25 -13.26
C PRO A 139 -5.47 0.04 -11.93
N VAL A 140 -4.54 0.99 -11.93
CA VAL A 140 -3.75 1.39 -10.75
C VAL A 140 -3.67 2.90 -10.62
N ILE A 141 -3.78 3.39 -9.39
CA ILE A 141 -3.50 4.77 -9.02
C ILE A 141 -2.35 4.78 -8.02
N PHE A 142 -1.37 5.66 -8.22
CA PHE A 142 -0.29 5.89 -7.27
C PHE A 142 -0.56 7.17 -6.48
N VAL A 143 -0.50 7.05 -5.15
CA VAL A 143 -0.61 8.15 -4.21
C VAL A 143 0.70 8.21 -3.43
N SER A 144 1.46 9.28 -3.62
CA SER A 144 2.64 9.53 -2.79
C SER A 144 2.19 9.93 -1.39
N GLY A 145 2.84 9.39 -0.36
CA GLY A 145 2.64 9.83 1.01
C GLY A 145 3.23 11.21 1.32
N GLY A 146 3.96 11.81 0.38
CA GLY A 146 4.50 13.16 0.49
C GLY A 146 5.89 13.23 1.12
N PRO A 147 6.60 14.36 0.91
CA PRO A 147 7.95 14.57 1.43
C PRO A 147 7.93 14.82 2.95
N MET A 148 9.03 14.45 3.61
CA MET A 148 9.25 14.81 5.01
C MET A 148 9.68 16.28 5.13
N GLU A 149 9.15 17.00 6.12
CA GLU A 149 9.60 18.36 6.43
C GLU A 149 11.03 18.36 6.99
N ALA A 150 11.81 19.40 6.68
CA ALA A 150 13.15 19.56 7.23
C ALA A 150 13.09 19.96 8.71
N GLY A 151 13.88 19.27 9.54
CA GLY A 151 14.10 19.66 10.92
C GLY A 151 14.98 20.92 11.03
N LYS A 152 14.86 21.58 12.18
CA LYS A 152 15.64 22.78 12.52
C LYS A 152 16.57 22.48 13.68
N THR A 153 17.88 22.69 13.49
CA THR A 153 18.87 22.55 14.56
C THR A 153 19.53 23.90 14.89
N LYS A 154 19.92 24.10 16.15
CA LYS A 154 20.72 25.24 16.59
C LYS A 154 22.20 24.82 16.60
N LEU A 155 22.98 25.33 15.66
CA LEU A 155 24.43 25.07 15.62
C LEU A 155 25.19 26.05 16.54
N PRO A 156 26.26 25.60 17.21
CA PRO A 156 27.02 26.42 18.16
C PRO A 156 27.89 27.51 17.50
N ILE A 157 28.15 27.44 16.19
CA ILE A 157 28.94 28.45 15.47
C ILE A 157 28.25 28.79 14.14
N ARG A 158 27.57 29.95 14.14
CA ARG A 158 27.08 30.76 13.00
C ARG A 158 26.24 30.06 11.91
N SER A 159 25.01 30.56 11.77
CA SER A 159 23.93 30.24 10.80
C SER A 159 23.21 28.90 11.05
N SER A 160 21.88 28.98 11.12
CA SER A 160 20.98 27.85 11.29
C SER A 160 21.03 26.95 10.06
N SER A 161 21.58 25.74 10.19
CA SER A 161 21.50 24.72 9.15
C SER A 161 20.26 23.86 9.35
N SER A 162 19.57 23.53 8.26
CA SER A 162 18.48 22.57 8.24
C SER A 162 19.06 21.15 8.36
N ILE A 163 18.54 20.33 9.27
CA ILE A 163 18.91 18.92 9.40
C ILE A 163 17.62 18.10 9.37
N TRP A 164 17.65 16.89 8.82
CA TRP A 164 16.49 15.99 8.77
C TRP A 164 16.17 15.39 10.16
N LEU A 165 15.65 16.21 11.07
CA LEU A 165 15.15 15.78 12.38
C LEU A 165 13.64 15.93 12.43
N MET A 166 12.93 14.86 12.75
CA MET A 166 11.51 14.91 13.07
C MET A 166 11.24 15.79 14.29
N ARG A 167 10.10 16.50 14.27
CA ARG A 167 9.49 17.09 15.46
C ARG A 167 8.70 16.04 16.23
#